data_AF-A0A822MW05-F1
#
_entry.id   AF-A0A822MW05-F1
#
_cell.length_a   1.000
_cell.length_b   1.000
_cell.length_c   1.000
_cell.angle_alpha   90.00
_cell.angle_beta   90.00
_cell.angle_gamma   90.00
#
_symmetry.space_group_name_H-M   'P 1'
#
loop_
_entity.id
_entity.type
_entity.pdbx_description
1 polymer ?
#
loop_
_entity_poly.entity_id
_entity_poly.type
_entity_poly.pdbx_seq_one_letter_code
_entity_poly.pdbx_strand_id
1 'polypeptide(L)'
;MGCVIPGCGNPATNNFSVRLRREDTSAIWAPNTNAYVCDEHAAQGFDITVHLVPRNDDSLVTHVSSGAGRGYSRTTRIRNQP
;
A
#
# COMPACT_ATOMS: atom_id res chain seq x y z
N MET A 1 -0.84 -3.52 -15.44
CA MET A 1 -1.54 -2.61 -14.51
C MET A 1 -1.06 -1.20 -14.81
N GLY A 2 -1.91 -0.17 -14.68
CA GLY A 2 -1.47 1.22 -14.86
C GLY A 2 -0.73 1.72 -13.62
N CYS A 3 0.15 2.70 -13.80
CA CYS A 3 0.79 3.39 -12.69
C CYS A 3 -0.25 4.12 -11.83
N VAL A 4 -0.06 4.10 -10.51
CA VAL A 4 -0.92 4.79 -9.54
C VAL A 4 -0.86 6.31 -9.73
N ILE A 5 0.22 6.85 -10.30
CA ILE A 5 0.39 8.30 -10.48
C ILE A 5 -0.56 8.83 -11.56
N PRO A 6 -1.39 9.87 -11.27
CA PRO A 6 -2.38 10.36 -12.21
C PRO A 6 -1.74 10.84 -13.51
N GLY A 7 -2.36 10.50 -14.64
CA GLY A 7 -1.87 10.87 -15.97
C GLY A 7 -0.67 10.07 -16.48
N CYS A 8 -0.11 9.15 -15.68
CA CYS A 8 0.99 8.31 -16.11
C CYS A 8 0.48 7.13 -16.98
N GLY A 9 0.97 7.06 -18.23
CA GLY A 9 0.68 5.96 -19.16
C GLY A 9 1.64 4.76 -19.08
N ASN A 10 2.69 4.85 -18.25
CA ASN A 10 3.72 3.82 -18.19
C ASN A 10 3.18 2.53 -17.54
N PRO A 11 3.63 1.35 -18.00
CA PRO A 11 3.28 0.09 -17.36
C PRO A 11 3.84 0.06 -15.93
N ALA A 12 3.02 -0.42 -14.99
CA ALA A 12 3.41 -0.53 -13.60
C ALA A 12 3.57 -1.99 -13.17
N THR A 13 4.77 -2.29 -12.67
CA THR A 13 5.24 -3.61 -12.25
C THR A 13 5.64 -3.64 -10.77
N ASN A 14 5.92 -2.49 -10.17
CA ASN A 14 6.35 -2.38 -8.78
C ASN A 14 5.15 -2.28 -7.87
N ASN A 15 4.93 -3.26 -7.00
CA ASN A 15 3.84 -3.21 -6.04
C ASN A 15 4.16 -2.29 -4.86
N PHE A 16 3.29 -1.33 -4.58
CA PHE A 16 3.39 -0.55 -3.34
C PHE A 16 2.75 -1.33 -2.19
N SER A 17 3.54 -1.68 -1.18
CA SER A 17 3.11 -2.49 -0.03
C SER A 17 3.41 -1.76 1.28
N VAL A 18 2.56 -1.97 2.28
CA VAL A 18 2.80 -1.50 3.66
C VAL A 18 2.96 -2.72 4.56
N ARG A 19 3.93 -2.68 5.48
CA ARG A 19 4.26 -3.80 6.38
C ARG A 19 4.34 -3.32 7.81
N LEU A 20 3.77 -4.10 8.73
CA LEU A 20 3.94 -3.96 10.17
C LEU A 20 4.66 -5.18 10.73
N ARG A 21 5.72 -4.93 11.49
CA ARG A 21 6.56 -5.95 12.10
C ARG A 21 6.66 -5.73 13.60
N ARG A 22 6.92 -6.82 14.32
CA ARG A 22 7.39 -6.76 15.71
C ARG A 22 8.86 -6.32 15.72
N GLU A 23 9.37 -6.01 16.91
CA GLU A 23 10.78 -5.65 17.11
C GLU A 23 11.74 -6.77 16.68
N ASP A 24 11.33 -8.03 16.87
CA ASP A 24 12.05 -9.23 16.40
C ASP A 24 12.01 -9.44 14.87
N THR A 25 11.47 -8.47 14.12
CA THR A 25 11.26 -8.47 12.67
C THR A 25 10.19 -9.41 12.14
N SER A 26 9.53 -10.23 12.98
CA SER A 26 8.42 -11.07 12.55
C SER A 26 7.25 -10.23 12.02
N ALA A 27 6.58 -10.71 10.98
CA ALA A 27 5.51 -9.98 10.32
C ALA A 27 4.17 -10.16 11.05
N ILE A 28 3.53 -9.05 11.44
CA ILE A 28 2.13 -9.04 11.87
C ILE A 28 1.23 -9.06 10.62
N TRP A 29 1.50 -8.14 9.69
CA TRP A 29 0.86 -8.10 8.38
C TRP A 29 1.76 -7.44 7.34
N ALA A 30 1.63 -7.87 6.08
CA ALA A 30 2.35 -7.33 4.94
C ALA A 30 1.57 -7.50 3.62
N PRO A 31 0.35 -6.97 3.50
CA PRO A 31 -0.40 -7.09 2.26
C PRO A 31 0.16 -6.16 1.18
N ASN A 32 0.12 -6.62 -0.07
CA ASN A 32 0.07 -5.70 -1.20
C ASN A 32 -1.12 -4.75 -1.07
N THR A 33 -1.05 -3.54 -1.64
CA THR A 33 -2.15 -2.56 -1.53
C THR A 33 -3.03 -2.50 -2.78
N ASN A 34 -2.78 -3.34 -3.78
CA ASN A 34 -3.25 -3.20 -5.17
C ASN A 34 -2.81 -1.92 -5.92
N ALA A 35 -2.05 -1.01 -5.30
CA ALA A 35 -1.40 0.08 -6.00
C ALA A 35 -0.06 -0.37 -6.59
N TYR A 36 0.20 0.04 -7.84
CA TYR A 36 1.43 -0.27 -8.56
C TYR A 36 2.07 1.00 -9.10
N VAL A 37 3.40 1.03 -9.15
CA VAL A 37 4.21 2.16 -9.62
C VAL A 37 5.09 1.69 -10.78
N CYS A 38 5.29 2.53 -11.80
CA CYS A 38 6.27 2.27 -12.86
C CYS A 38 7.71 2.53 -12.35
N ASP A 39 8.72 2.05 -13.07
CA ASP A 39 10.12 2.20 -12.64
C ASP A 39 10.55 3.67 -12.52
N GLU A 40 10.07 4.52 -13.43
CA GLU A 40 10.36 5.95 -13.43
C GLU A 40 9.90 6.63 -12.13
N HIS A 41 8.64 6.44 -11.74
CA HIS A 41 8.11 7.03 -10.51
C HIS A 41 8.64 6.33 -9.25
N ALA A 42 9.02 5.04 -9.33
CA ALA A 42 9.64 4.35 -8.22
C ALA A 42 11.00 4.97 -7.82
N ALA A 43 11.70 5.58 -8.78
CA ALA A 43 13.00 6.22 -8.55
C ALA A 43 12.91 7.68 -8.07
N GLN A 44 11.74 8.33 -8.13
CA GLN A 44 11.58 9.75 -7.79
C GLN A 44 11.48 10.02 -6.28
N GLY A 45 11.17 9.00 -5.47
CA GLY A 45 10.83 9.17 -4.06
C GLY A 45 9.39 9.69 -3.87
N PHE A 46 8.90 9.62 -2.63
CA PHE A 46 7.53 10.01 -2.28
C PHE A 46 7.48 10.70 -0.92
N ASP A 47 6.71 11.78 -0.83
CA ASP A 47 6.19 12.27 0.45
C ASP A 47 4.98 11.42 0.84
N ILE A 48 5.09 10.68 1.95
CA ILE A 48 4.07 9.73 2.39
C ILE A 48 3.56 10.12 3.77
N THR A 49 2.27 10.45 3.85
CA THR A 49 1.55 10.62 5.12
C THR A 49 0.75 9.37 5.42
N VAL A 50 0.90 8.83 6.64
CA VAL A 50 0.19 7.62 7.08
C VAL A 50 -0.81 7.96 8.18
N HIS A 51 -2.07 7.60 7.96
CA HIS A 51 -3.14 7.75 8.95
C HIS A 51 -3.58 6.37 9.43
N LEU A 52 -3.45 6.11 10.73
CA LEU A 52 -3.84 4.84 11.36
C LEU A 52 -5.20 4.98 12.04
N VAL A 53 -6.14 4.10 11.69
CA VAL A 53 -7.45 4.00 12.31
C VAL A 53 -7.66 2.55 12.76
N PRO A 54 -7.73 2.26 14.08
CA PRO A 54 -7.98 0.91 14.57
C PRO A 54 -9.30 0.34 14.07
N ARG A 55 -9.33 -0.98 13.89
CA ARG A 55 -10.52 -1.76 13.53
C ARG A 55 -10.71 -2.90 14.53
N ASN A 56 -11.95 -3.33 14.69
CA ASN A 56 -12.33 -4.34 15.70
C ASN A 56 -12.76 -5.68 15.05
N ASP A 57 -12.34 -5.94 13.82
CA ASP A 57 -12.80 -7.06 12.99
C ASP A 57 -11.65 -7.90 12.39
N ASP A 58 -10.44 -7.79 12.98
CA ASP A 58 -9.23 -8.49 12.54
C ASP A 58 -8.86 -8.28 11.07
N SER A 59 -9.30 -7.17 10.50
CA SER A 59 -9.00 -6.80 9.12
C SER A 59 -8.08 -5.58 9.06
N LEU A 60 -7.22 -5.60 8.05
CA LEU A 60 -6.49 -4.43 7.59
C LEU A 60 -7.13 -3.97 6.28
N VAL A 61 -7.52 -2.70 6.24
CA VAL A 61 -7.93 -2.05 5.00
C VAL A 61 -6.88 -1.00 4.65
N THR A 62 -6.22 -1.18 3.51
CA THR A 62 -5.29 -0.19 2.97
C THR A 62 -6.02 0.65 1.93
N HIS A 63 -5.91 1.97 2.04
CA HIS A 63 -6.33 2.91 1.00
C HIS A 63 -5.07 3.62 0.48
N VAL A 64 -4.88 3.62 -0.84
CA VAL A 64 -3.75 4.31 -1.49
C VAL A 64 -4.31 5.26 -2.53
N SER A 65 -3.93 6.53 -2.42
CA SER A 65 -4.26 7.59 -3.38
C SER A 65 -3.02 8.44 -3.65
N SER A 66 -2.96 9.00 -4.85
CA SER A 66 -1.83 9.75 -5.41
C SER A 66 -2.33 11.12 -5.88
N GLY A 67 -2.99 11.86 -5.00
CA GLY A 67 -3.68 13.11 -5.33
C GLY A 67 -5.09 12.88 -5.89
N ALA A 68 -5.48 13.62 -6.94
CA ALA A 68 -6.84 13.58 -7.51
C ALA A 68 -7.15 12.31 -8.36
N GLY A 69 -6.29 11.29 -8.32
CA GLY A 69 -6.44 10.05 -9.07
C GLY A 69 -7.39 9.03 -8.45
N ARG A 70 -7.52 7.89 -9.12
CA ARG A 70 -8.31 6.75 -8.63
C ARG A 70 -7.65 6.16 -7.37
N GLY A 71 -8.39 6.11 -6.27
CA GLY A 71 -7.95 5.44 -5.05
C GLY A 71 -8.00 3.91 -5.20
N TYR A 72 -7.02 3.23 -4.63
CA TYR A 72 -6.96 1.77 -4.53
C TYR A 72 -7.29 1.37 -3.10
N SER A 73 -8.14 0.35 -2.95
CA SER A 73 -8.43 -0.25 -1.65
C SER A 73 -8.19 -1.74 -1.67
N ARG A 74 -7.72 -2.27 -0.54
CA ARG A 74 -7.62 -3.71 -0.32
C ARG A 74 -7.90 -4.05 1.12
N THR A 75 -8.73 -5.06 1.32
CA THR A 75 -9.01 -5.67 2.62
C THR A 75 -8.24 -6.97 2.74
N THR A 76 -7.50 -7.14 3.83
CA THR A 76 -6.77 -8.37 4.15
C THR A 76 -7.06 -8.78 5.59
N ARG A 77 -7.32 -10.06 5.83
CA ARG A 77 -7.46 -10.60 7.18
C ARG A 77 -6.08 -10.71 7.85
N ILE A 78 -5.96 -10.23 9.07
CA ILE A 78 -4.76 -10.38 9.89
C ILE A 78 -4.77 -11.79 10.49
N ARG A 79 -3.72 -12.57 10.24
CA ARG A 79 -3.60 -13.95 10.74
C ARG A 79 -2.59 -14.09 11.87
N ASN A 80 -1.59 -13.23 11.92
CA ASN A 80 -0.54 -13.25 12.93
C ASN A 80 -0.91 -12.24 14.03
N GLN A 81 -1.92 -12.59 14.79
CA GLN A 81 -2.34 -11.82 15.97
C GLN A 81 -1.27 -11.94 17.09
N PRO A 82 -1.24 -11.01 18.06
CA PRO A 82 -0.42 -11.13 19.26
C PRO A 82 -0.63 -12.45 19.99
#